data_AF-A0A543JHE9-F1
#
_entry.id   AF-A0A543JHE9-F1
#
_cell.length_a   1.000
_cell.length_b   1.000
_cell.length_c   1.000
_cell.angle_alpha   90.00
_cell.angle_beta   90.00
_cell.angle_gamma   90.00
#
_symmetry.space_group_name_H-M   'P 1'
#
loop_
_entity.id
_entity.type
_entity.pdbx_description
1 polymer ?
#
loop_
_entity_poly.entity_id
_entity_poly.type
_entity_poly.pdbx_seq_one_letter_code
_entity_poly.pdbx_strand_id
1 'polypeptide(L)'
;MGMYLLFQPEEDAESALVERAQGHPSLVIASGDARLTVQIAGREGGAQLAIRFARELAESAAQFADRCEALTKLAPLDFEHLSALVGATPDEVNALTVPAGDDVKEVER
;
A
#
# COMPACT_ATOMS: atom_id res chain seq x y z
N MET A 1 -4.15 -24.77 17.11
CA MET A 1 -2.88 -24.18 16.67
C MET A 1 -3.19 -23.26 15.49
N GLY A 2 -2.73 -22.01 15.52
CA GLY A 2 -2.88 -21.08 14.40
C GLY A 2 -1.69 -21.22 13.43
N MET A 3 -1.91 -20.92 12.16
CA MET A 3 -0.86 -20.79 11.15
C MET A 3 -0.70 -19.30 10.84
N TYR A 4 0.55 -18.84 10.76
CA TYR A 4 0.88 -17.48 10.32
C TYR A 4 1.69 -17.58 9.03
N LEU A 5 1.30 -16.79 8.02
CA LEU A 5 1.94 -16.75 6.72
C LEU A 5 2.36 -15.31 6.44
N LEU A 6 3.63 -15.11 6.11
CA LEU A 6 4.15 -13.86 5.56
C LEU A 6 4.29 -14.06 4.06
N PHE A 7 3.66 -13.17 3.29
CA PHE A 7 3.76 -13.15 1.84
C PHE A 7 4.28 -11.79 1.42
N GLN A 8 5.46 -11.77 0.82
CA GLN A 8 6.08 -10.57 0.27
C GLN A 8 6.06 -10.69 -1.26
N PRO A 9 5.35 -9.81 -1.97
CA PRO A 9 5.27 -9.88 -3.42
C PRO A 9 6.62 -9.55 -4.08
N GLU A 10 7.00 -10.36 -5.06
CA GLU A 10 8.10 -10.11 -6.00
C GLU A 10 7.57 -9.38 -7.26
N GLU A 11 8.45 -8.99 -8.19
CA GLU A 11 8.06 -8.24 -9.40
C GLU A 11 7.05 -8.98 -10.29
N ASP A 12 7.03 -10.31 -10.23
CA ASP A 12 6.13 -11.18 -10.99
C ASP A 12 4.87 -11.58 -10.20
N ALA A 13 4.65 -11.01 -9.02
CA ALA A 13 3.55 -11.38 -8.17
C ALA A 13 2.19 -11.04 -8.81
N GLU A 14 1.28 -12.00 -8.81
CA GLU A 14 -0.04 -11.87 -9.41
C GLU A 14 -1.15 -12.47 -8.54
N SER A 15 -2.37 -12.01 -8.76
CA SER A 15 -3.57 -12.65 -8.21
C SER A 15 -4.62 -12.84 -9.30
N ALA A 16 -5.22 -14.03 -9.34
CA ALA A 16 -6.16 -14.41 -10.39
C ALA A 16 -7.30 -15.27 -9.86
N LEU A 17 -8.49 -15.06 -10.41
CA LEU A 17 -9.61 -15.99 -10.29
C LEU A 17 -9.40 -17.13 -11.31
N VAL A 18 -9.25 -18.34 -10.81
CA VAL A 18 -9.04 -19.54 -11.62
C VAL A 18 -10.17 -20.53 -11.37
N GLU A 19 -10.75 -21.06 -12.45
CA GLU A 19 -11.73 -22.13 -12.38
C GLU A 19 -11.04 -23.46 -12.71
N ARG A 20 -10.64 -24.22 -11.67
CA ARG A 20 -9.92 -25.50 -11.86
C ARG A 20 -10.84 -26.63 -12.29
N ALA A 21 -12.12 -26.53 -11.96
CA ALA A 21 -13.18 -27.43 -12.38
C ALA A 21 -14.48 -26.63 -12.46
N GLN A 22 -15.40 -27.03 -13.33
CA GLN A 22 -16.64 -26.31 -13.55
C GLN A 22 -17.41 -26.11 -12.23
N GLY A 23 -17.72 -24.87 -11.90
CA GLY A 23 -18.41 -24.50 -10.65
C GLY A 23 -17.52 -24.45 -9.41
N HIS A 24 -16.20 -24.60 -9.57
CA HIS A 24 -15.23 -24.55 -8.47
C HIS A 24 -14.22 -23.41 -8.67
N PRO A 25 -14.63 -22.15 -8.47
CA PRO A 25 -13.72 -21.02 -8.51
C PRO A 25 -12.71 -21.10 -7.37
N SER A 26 -11.48 -20.67 -7.66
CA SER A 26 -10.39 -20.52 -6.69
C SER A 26 -9.71 -19.18 -6.90
N LEU A 27 -9.43 -18.45 -5.83
CA LEU A 27 -8.53 -17.30 -5.88
C LEU A 27 -7.11 -17.83 -5.70
N VAL A 28 -6.23 -17.56 -6.65
CA VAL A 28 -4.81 -17.93 -6.61
C VAL A 28 -4.00 -16.65 -6.48
N ILE A 29 -3.08 -16.62 -5.52
CA ILE A 29 -2.07 -15.57 -5.36
C ILE A 29 -0.72 -16.26 -5.55
N ALA A 30 0.11 -15.73 -6.46
CA ALA A 30 1.42 -16.28 -6.80
C ALA A 30 2.50 -15.21 -6.69
N SER A 31 3.70 -15.60 -6.26
CA SER A 31 4.92 -14.78 -6.26
C SER A 31 6.11 -15.74 -6.31
N GLY A 32 6.91 -15.70 -7.38
CA GLY A 32 7.90 -16.74 -7.67
C GLY A 32 7.30 -18.15 -7.57
N ASP A 33 7.90 -19.00 -6.74
CA ASP A 33 7.45 -20.39 -6.49
C ASP A 33 6.35 -20.51 -5.43
N ALA A 34 6.05 -19.44 -4.69
CA ALA A 34 5.04 -19.44 -3.65
C ALA A 34 3.63 -19.28 -4.24
N ARG A 35 2.71 -20.15 -3.82
CA ARG A 35 1.30 -20.08 -4.21
C ARG A 35 0.37 -20.23 -3.01
N LEU A 36 -0.51 -19.25 -2.83
CA LEU A 36 -1.64 -19.33 -1.91
C LEU A 36 -2.91 -19.53 -2.74
N THR A 37 -3.76 -20.47 -2.32
CA THR A 37 -5.05 -20.71 -2.98
C THR A 37 -6.18 -20.67 -1.97
N VAL A 38 -7.22 -19.89 -2.26
CA VAL A 38 -8.46 -19.85 -1.50
C VAL A 38 -9.53 -20.62 -2.27
N GLN A 39 -10.17 -21.58 -1.60
CA GLN A 39 -11.16 -22.47 -2.20
C GLN A 39 -12.45 -22.49 -1.39
N ILE A 40 -13.55 -22.85 -2.05
CA ILE A 40 -14.81 -23.12 -1.38
C ILE A 40 -14.67 -24.40 -0.55
N ALA A 41 -14.89 -24.31 0.76
CA ALA A 41 -14.90 -25.47 1.62
C ALA A 41 -16.06 -26.41 1.26
N GLY A 42 -15.81 -27.72 1.16
CA GLY A 42 -16.81 -28.76 0.84
C GLY A 42 -17.79 -29.07 1.98
N ARG A 43 -18.23 -28.06 2.73
CA ARG A 43 -19.18 -28.16 3.84
C ARG A 43 -20.34 -27.20 3.65
N GLU A 44 -21.43 -27.44 4.37
CA GLU A 44 -22.59 -26.53 4.38
C GLU A 44 -22.18 -25.09 4.72
N GLY A 45 -22.69 -24.13 3.95
CA GLY A 45 -22.33 -22.70 4.09
C GLY A 45 -20.92 -22.33 3.60
N GLY A 46 -20.15 -23.28 3.04
CA GLY A 46 -18.79 -23.02 2.53
C GLY A 46 -18.74 -21.93 1.47
N ALA A 47 -19.75 -21.86 0.59
CA ALA A 47 -19.86 -20.83 -0.45
C ALA A 47 -20.05 -19.43 0.16
N GLN A 48 -20.99 -19.26 1.09
CA GLN A 48 -21.22 -17.98 1.77
C GLN A 48 -19.98 -17.53 2.56
N LEU A 49 -19.29 -18.46 3.21
CA LEU A 49 -18.02 -18.16 3.90
C LEU A 49 -16.95 -17.69 2.92
N ALA A 50 -16.78 -18.38 1.78
CA ALA A 50 -15.82 -17.99 0.74
C ALA A 50 -16.16 -16.62 0.14
N ILE A 51 -17.45 -16.34 -0.13
CA ILE A 51 -17.91 -15.04 -0.63
C ILE A 51 -17.59 -13.92 0.35
N ARG A 52 -17.92 -14.09 1.64
CA ARG A 52 -17.65 -13.07 2.66
C ARG A 52 -16.14 -12.83 2.79
N PHE A 53 -15.37 -13.90 2.94
CA PHE A 53 -13.92 -13.82 3.07
C PHE A 53 -13.26 -13.13 1.86
N ALA A 54 -13.66 -13.49 0.64
CA ALA A 54 -13.09 -12.88 -0.57
C ALA A 54 -13.38 -11.37 -0.66
N ARG A 55 -14.56 -10.92 -0.23
CA ARG A 55 -14.91 -9.48 -0.18
C ARG A 55 -14.09 -8.74 0.86
N GLU A 56 -14.02 -9.27 2.09
CA GLU A 56 -13.22 -8.69 3.17
C GLU A 56 -11.73 -8.63 2.81
N LEU A 57 -11.21 -9.67 2.15
CA LEU A 57 -9.84 -9.70 1.65
C LEU A 57 -9.58 -8.62 0.60
N ALA A 58 -10.48 -8.47 -0.39
CA ALA A 58 -10.33 -7.44 -1.42
C ALA A 58 -10.36 -6.02 -0.83
N GLU A 59 -11.27 -5.76 0.11
CA GLU A 59 -11.34 -4.48 0.81
C GLU A 59 -10.07 -4.19 1.61
N SER A 60 -9.59 -5.18 2.38
CA SER A 60 -8.38 -5.04 3.19
C SER A 60 -7.12 -4.85 2.32
N ALA A 61 -7.04 -5.55 1.19
CA ALA A 61 -5.94 -5.42 0.24
C ALA A 61 -5.90 -4.03 -0.41
N ALA A 62 -7.06 -3.47 -0.77
CA ALA A 62 -7.16 -2.10 -1.28
C ALA A 62 -6.70 -1.08 -0.23
N GLN A 63 -7.19 -1.19 1.01
CA GLN A 63 -6.77 -0.31 2.11
C GLN A 63 -5.26 -0.40 2.39
N PHE A 64 -4.68 -1.61 2.29
CA PHE A 64 -3.24 -1.81 2.42
C PHE A 64 -2.46 -1.10 1.30
N ALA A 65 -2.91 -1.23 0.05
CA ALA A 65 -2.30 -0.55 -1.09
C ALA A 65 -2.36 0.98 -0.94
N ASP A 66 -3.52 1.53 -0.57
CA ASP A 66 -3.69 2.97 -0.31
C ASP A 66 -2.74 3.44 0.79
N ARG A 67 -2.55 2.63 1.84
CA ARG A 67 -1.61 2.96 2.92
C ARG A 67 -0.16 2.94 2.45
N CYS A 68 0.24 1.95 1.66
CA CYS A 68 1.56 1.89 1.05
C CYS A 68 1.81 3.10 0.16
N GLU A 69 0.84 3.50 -0.66
CA GLU A 69 0.94 4.69 -1.51
C GLU A 69 1.06 5.98 -0.68
N ALA A 70 0.28 6.11 0.39
CA ALA A 70 0.40 7.24 1.29
C ALA A 70 1.79 7.31 1.96
N LEU A 71 2.39 6.16 2.28
CA LEU A 71 3.74 6.08 2.85
C LEU A 71 4.84 6.42 1.84
N THR A 72 4.67 6.10 0.55
CA THR A 72 5.65 6.46 -0.48
C THR A 72 5.56 7.93 -0.88
N LYS A 73 4.37 8.56 -0.76
CA LYS A 73 4.16 10.00 -1.00
C LYS A 73 4.69 10.88 0.13
N LEU A 74 4.77 10.36 1.36
CA LEU A 74 5.53 11.01 2.41
C LEU A 74 7.01 10.89 2.01
N ALA A 75 7.53 11.94 1.36
CA ALA A 75 8.94 12.05 0.99
C ALA A 75 9.81 11.57 2.16
N PRO A 76 10.95 10.89 1.89
CA PRO A 76 11.85 10.51 2.96
C PRO A 76 12.11 11.76 3.78
N LEU A 77 11.75 11.71 5.07
CA LEU A 77 12.03 12.78 6.00
C LEU A 77 13.52 13.05 5.84
N ASP A 78 13.87 14.21 5.29
CA ASP A 78 15.26 14.61 5.19
C ASP A 78 15.69 14.96 6.61
N PHE A 79 16.17 13.93 7.31
CA PHE A 79 16.57 14.05 8.69
C PHE A 79 17.72 15.04 8.84
N GLU A 80 18.52 15.31 7.81
CA GLU A 80 19.49 16.40 7.83
C GLU A 80 18.77 17.75 7.85
N HIS A 81 17.80 17.96 6.95
CA HIS A 81 17.00 19.18 6.91
C HIS A 81 16.22 19.39 8.22
N LEU A 82 15.61 18.34 8.78
CA LEU A 82 14.90 18.42 10.05
C LEU A 82 15.84 18.65 11.24
N SER A 83 17.03 18.04 11.24
CA SER A 83 18.03 18.29 12.29
C SER A 83 18.54 19.72 12.29
N ALA A 84 18.66 20.35 11.11
CA ALA A 84 19.02 21.76 10.97
C ALA A 84 17.94 22.71 11.54
N LEU A 85 16.68 22.26 11.62
CA LEU A 85 15.57 23.01 12.19
C LEU A 85 15.42 22.80 13.71
N VAL A 86 16.05 21.77 14.29
CA VAL A 86 16.03 21.52 15.74
C VAL A 86 17.04 22.44 16.42
N GLY A 87 16.54 23.51 17.05
CA GLY A 87 17.35 24.56 17.67
C GLY A 87 17.33 25.90 16.91
N ALA A 88 16.72 25.93 15.73
CA ALA A 88 16.47 27.14 14.96
C ALA A 88 15.31 27.94 15.56
N THR A 89 15.41 29.26 15.47
CA THR A 89 14.32 30.19 15.84
C THR A 89 13.20 30.14 14.80
N PRO A 90 11.96 30.53 15.15
CA PRO A 90 10.82 30.51 14.22
C PRO A 90 11.09 31.27 12.89
N ASP A 91 11.87 32.35 12.93
CA ASP A 91 12.22 33.14 11.75
C ASP A 91 13.19 32.41 10.81
N GLU A 92 14.13 31.63 11.37
CA GLU A 92 15.09 30.82 10.60
C GLU A 92 14.40 29.62 9.92
N VAL A 93 13.44 29.00 10.60
CA VAL A 93 12.59 27.95 10.02
C VAL A 93 11.79 28.50 8.83
N ASN A 94 11.23 29.71 8.97
CA ASN A 94 10.44 30.35 7.92
C ASN A 94 11.30 30.71 6.69
N ALA A 95 12.53 31.18 6.90
CA ALA A 95 13.47 31.47 5.80
C ALA A 95 13.90 30.21 5.01
N LEU A 96 13.95 29.05 5.67
CA LEU A 96 14.34 27.76 5.06
C LEU A 96 13.19 27.00 4.41
N THR A 97 11.93 27.35 4.71
CA THR A 97 10.73 26.66 4.21
C THR A 97 9.95 27.42 3.14
N VAL A 98 10.29 28.68 2.86
CA VAL A 98 9.70 29.44 1.77
C VAL A 98 10.36 29.03 0.44
N PRO A 99 9.59 28.55 -0.57
CA PRO A 99 10.14 28.29 -1.89
C PRO A 99 10.64 29.60 -2.50
N ALA A 100 11.91 29.63 -2.92
CA ALA A 100 12.50 30.76 -3.62
C ALA A 100 11.73 31.01 -4.93
N GLY A 101 10.88 32.03 -4.95
CA GLY A 101 10.14 32.42 -6.14
C GLY A 101 9.07 33.47 -5.90
N ASP A 102 9.49 34.73 -5.70
CA ASP A 102 8.95 35.83 -6.51
C ASP A 102 9.94 37.00 -6.48
N ASP A 103 10.83 37.02 -7.48
CA ASP A 103 11.68 38.17 -7.79
C ASP A 103 10.78 39.36 -8.15
N VAL A 104 10.74 40.34 -7.25
CA VAL A 104 10.20 41.67 -7.48
C VAL A 104 10.92 42.28 -8.69
N LYS A 105 10.24 42.34 -9.84
CA LYS A 105 10.59 43.32 -10.87
C LYS A 105 9.88 44.62 -10.57
N GLU A 106 10.57 45.51 -9.87
CA GLU A 106 10.39 46.95 -10.04
C GLU A 106 10.46 47.26 -11.53
N VAL A 107 9.39 47.83 -12.08
CA VAL A 107 9.45 48.56 -13.35
C VAL A 107 9.00 49.96 -13.04
N GLU A 108 9.99 50.85 -12.86
CA GLU A 108 9.81 52.28 -13.01
C GLU A 108 9.11 52.58 -14.34
N ARG A 109 7.98 53.31 -14.27
CA ARG A 109 7.61 54.37 -15.21
C ARG A 109 6.41 55.17 -14.71
#